data_AF-A0A923TFA8-F1
#
_entry.id   AF-A0A923TFA8-F1
#
_cell.length_a   1.000
_cell.length_b   1.000
_cell.length_c   1.000
_cell.angle_alpha   90.00
_cell.angle_beta   90.00
_cell.angle_gamma   90.00
#
_symmetry.space_group_name_H-M   'P 1'
#
loop_
_entity.id
_entity.type
_entity.pdbx_description
1 polymer ?
#
loop_
_entity_poly.entity_id
_entity_poly.type
_entity_poly.pdbx_seq_one_letter_code
_entity_poly.pdbx_strand_id
1 'polypeptide(L)'
;MKHILLFRISLVALVMSTFFGLNFASAQIVEQPLPPPPYPSDPNRPPEQHRPPPPPPPPAPAPGPGDQGIHYDWGRATNGWGYCFAWDQYNRPVNGGQAVANFNCEYNRPSYFDWARANDGWGYCFQFTPYSVPMNEGRAQAEYTCEQRAPSVYRLAQAQNGGTYCFRFTPNGFPMNLGQPVDPGYCRY
;
A
#
# COMPACT_ATOMS: atom_id res chain seq x y z
N MET A 1 -75.27 30.28 -16.54
CA MET A 1 -74.52 30.43 -17.81
C MET A 1 -73.10 29.93 -17.52
N LYS A 2 -72.68 28.77 -18.06
CA LYS A 2 -71.79 28.63 -19.25
C LYS A 2 -70.44 29.35 -19.03
N HIS A 3 -69.21 28.81 -19.10
CA HIS A 3 -68.54 27.56 -19.54
C HIS A 3 -67.13 27.56 -18.85
N ILE A 4 -66.55 26.47 -18.32
CA ILE A 4 -65.71 25.39 -18.92
C ILE A 4 -64.33 25.83 -19.48
N LEU A 5 -63.29 24.98 -19.26
CA LEU A 5 -61.86 24.90 -19.73
C LEU A 5 -60.83 25.57 -18.77
N LEU A 6 -59.67 25.00 -18.37
CA LEU A 6 -58.94 23.77 -18.73
C LEU A 6 -57.80 23.48 -17.72
N PHE A 7 -57.66 22.19 -17.39
CA PHE A 7 -56.44 21.41 -17.16
C PHE A 7 -55.07 22.13 -17.02
N ARG A 8 -54.40 21.89 -15.89
CA ARG A 8 -53.04 21.30 -15.90
C ARG A 8 -52.90 20.26 -14.79
N ILE A 9 -52.91 19.00 -15.24
CA ILE A 9 -52.43 17.83 -14.51
C ILE A 9 -50.90 17.86 -14.65
N SER A 10 -50.18 18.11 -13.57
CA SER A 10 -48.75 17.78 -13.47
C SER A 10 -48.58 16.73 -12.38
N LEU A 11 -48.66 15.49 -12.87
CA LEU A 11 -47.90 14.32 -12.45
C LEU A 11 -46.70 14.64 -11.53
N VAL A 12 -46.87 14.55 -10.21
CA VAL A 12 -45.75 14.35 -9.29
C VAL A 12 -45.75 12.88 -8.93
N ALA A 13 -45.05 12.12 -9.76
CA ALA A 13 -44.78 10.72 -9.54
C ALA A 13 -43.81 10.55 -8.36
N LEU A 14 -44.28 9.82 -7.35
CA LEU A 14 -43.61 8.63 -6.83
C LEU A 14 -42.06 8.66 -6.86
N VAL A 15 -41.44 9.22 -5.82
CA VAL A 15 -40.05 8.88 -5.45
C VAL A 15 -40.15 7.82 -4.35
N MET A 16 -40.48 6.60 -4.75
CA MET A 16 -39.64 5.41 -4.63
C MET A 16 -38.60 5.47 -3.51
N SER A 17 -38.88 4.66 -2.51
CA SER A 17 -37.92 3.97 -1.66
C SER A 17 -36.72 3.45 -2.46
N THR A 18 -35.53 4.00 -2.20
CA THR A 18 -34.27 3.40 -2.62
C THR A 18 -33.30 3.37 -1.45
N PHE A 19 -33.19 2.17 -0.86
CA PHE A 19 -31.93 1.55 -0.50
C PHE A 19 -30.87 2.42 0.22
N PHE A 20 -30.88 2.36 1.55
CA PHE A 20 -29.62 2.28 2.31
C PHE A 20 -28.99 0.90 2.07
N GLY A 21 -28.53 0.68 0.84
CA GLY A 21 -27.55 -0.34 0.52
C GLY A 21 -26.19 0.25 0.82
N LEU A 22 -25.57 -0.21 1.91
CA LEU A 22 -24.12 -0.19 2.02
C LEU A 22 -23.59 -0.92 0.79
N ASN A 23 -23.21 -0.14 -0.24
CA ASN A 23 -22.39 -0.62 -1.34
C ASN A 23 -21.05 -1.02 -0.71
N PHE A 24 -20.95 -2.25 -0.24
CA PHE A 24 -19.71 -2.97 -0.38
C PHE A 24 -19.42 -2.93 -1.87
N ALA A 25 -18.44 -2.11 -2.26
CA ALA A 25 -17.82 -2.22 -3.56
C ALA A 25 -17.41 -3.69 -3.69
N SER A 26 -18.25 -4.46 -4.37
CA SER A 26 -17.87 -5.75 -4.90
C SER A 26 -16.67 -5.42 -5.75
N ALA A 27 -15.51 -5.97 -5.41
CA ALA A 27 -14.35 -5.89 -6.26
C ALA A 27 -14.75 -6.51 -7.60
N GLN A 28 -15.23 -5.69 -8.54
CA GLN A 28 -15.28 -6.06 -9.94
C GLN A 28 -13.82 -6.09 -10.37
N ILE A 29 -13.24 -7.28 -10.23
CA ILE A 29 -11.99 -7.63 -10.85
C ILE A 29 -12.28 -7.52 -12.35
N VAL A 30 -11.97 -6.36 -12.92
CA VAL A 30 -11.76 -6.25 -14.36
C VAL A 30 -10.70 -7.28 -14.67
N GLU A 31 -11.03 -8.29 -15.49
CA GLU A 31 -10.07 -9.24 -16.03
C GLU A 31 -9.00 -8.46 -16.78
N GLN A 32 -7.95 -8.03 -16.07
CA GLN A 32 -6.67 -7.88 -16.72
C GLN A 32 -6.25 -9.28 -17.16
N PRO A 33 -5.69 -9.43 -18.38
CA PRO A 33 -5.10 -10.69 -18.81
C PRO A 33 -4.21 -11.20 -17.67
N LEU A 34 -4.48 -12.42 -17.21
CA LEU A 34 -3.69 -13.04 -16.16
C LEU A 34 -2.21 -12.82 -16.49
N PRO A 35 -1.40 -12.27 -15.58
CA PRO A 35 0.04 -12.34 -15.78
C PRO A 35 0.38 -13.80 -16.05
N PRO A 36 1.32 -14.08 -16.98
CA PRO A 36 1.72 -15.44 -17.26
C PRO A 36 1.99 -16.15 -15.93
N PRO A 37 1.62 -17.44 -15.81
CA PRO A 37 1.83 -18.18 -14.57
C PRO A 37 3.27 -17.93 -14.11
N PRO A 38 3.51 -17.72 -12.80
CA PRO A 38 4.87 -17.60 -12.30
C PRO A 38 5.63 -18.76 -12.89
N TYR A 39 6.73 -18.45 -13.62
CA TYR A 39 7.55 -19.45 -14.27
C TYR A 39 7.71 -20.61 -13.29
N PRO A 40 7.48 -21.88 -13.71
CA PRO A 40 7.79 -23.02 -12.88
C PRO A 40 9.16 -22.76 -12.28
N SER A 41 9.26 -22.73 -10.95
CA SER A 41 10.53 -22.60 -10.26
C SER A 41 11.43 -23.65 -10.86
N ASP A 42 12.34 -23.22 -11.74
CA ASP A 42 13.16 -24.13 -12.52
C ASP A 42 13.86 -25.01 -11.49
N PRO A 43 13.62 -26.33 -11.48
CA PRO A 43 14.24 -27.22 -10.50
C PRO A 43 15.76 -27.27 -10.64
N ASN A 44 16.30 -26.72 -11.74
CA ASN A 44 17.73 -26.48 -11.95
C ASN A 44 18.15 -25.03 -11.67
N ARG A 45 17.25 -24.14 -11.26
CA ARG A 45 17.63 -22.81 -10.76
C ARG A 45 18.49 -23.05 -9.53
N PRO A 46 19.77 -22.63 -9.53
CA PRO A 46 20.58 -22.71 -8.34
C PRO A 46 19.81 -22.04 -7.20
N PRO A 47 19.83 -22.59 -5.97
CA PRO A 47 19.27 -21.87 -4.82
C PRO A 47 19.83 -20.46 -4.88
N GLU A 48 18.95 -19.46 -4.83
CA GLU A 48 19.32 -18.06 -4.91
C GLU A 48 20.40 -17.86 -3.87
N GLN A 49 21.66 -17.87 -4.33
CA GLN A 49 22.81 -17.76 -3.46
C GLN A 49 22.54 -16.50 -2.68
N HIS A 50 22.52 -16.61 -1.34
CA HIS A 50 22.44 -15.46 -0.44
C HIS A 50 23.43 -14.44 -0.99
N ARG A 51 22.94 -13.49 -1.79
CA ARG A 51 23.80 -12.43 -2.27
C ARG A 51 24.19 -11.73 -0.99
N PRO A 52 25.49 -11.54 -0.74
CA PRO A 52 25.90 -10.70 0.36
C PRO A 52 25.07 -9.42 0.27
N PRO A 53 24.51 -8.92 1.39
CA PRO A 53 23.83 -7.64 1.37
C PRO A 53 24.74 -6.65 0.64
N PRO A 54 24.18 -5.77 -0.22
CA PRO A 54 24.99 -4.78 -0.91
C PRO A 54 25.87 -4.06 0.12
N PRO A 55 27.13 -3.78 -0.21
CA PRO A 55 28.00 -3.08 0.72
C PRO A 55 27.29 -1.80 1.17
N PRO A 56 27.38 -1.44 2.46
CA PRO A 56 26.78 -0.21 2.94
C PRO A 56 27.26 0.95 2.05
N PRO A 57 26.37 1.89 1.68
CA PRO A 57 26.78 3.05 0.92
C PRO A 57 27.93 3.76 1.66
N PRO A 58 28.89 4.37 0.93
CA PRO A 58 29.96 5.10 1.58
C PRO A 58 29.37 6.10 2.58
N PRO A 59 30.03 6.34 3.73
CA PRO A 59 29.61 7.37 4.67
C PRO A 59 29.38 8.67 3.91
N ALA A 60 28.25 9.32 4.16
CA ALA A 60 28.01 10.65 3.62
C ALA A 60 29.22 11.54 4.00
N PRO A 61 29.68 12.43 3.10
CA PRO A 61 30.74 13.37 3.42
C PRO A 61 30.41 14.06 4.75
N ALA A 62 31.42 14.17 5.62
CA ALA A 62 31.25 14.86 6.88
C ALA A 62 30.74 16.29 6.60
N PRO A 63 29.78 16.77 7.39
CA PRO A 63 29.28 18.11 7.23
C PRO A 63 30.44 19.12 7.22
N GLY A 64 30.47 20.00 6.21
CA GLY A 64 31.51 21.01 6.07
C GLY A 64 31.46 22.02 7.21
N PRO A 65 32.52 22.80 7.46
CA PRO A 65 32.58 23.80 8.54
C PRO A 65 31.55 24.94 8.47
N GLY A 66 30.58 24.90 7.56
CA GLY A 66 29.44 25.82 7.43
C GLY A 66 28.08 25.21 7.81
N ASP A 67 28.04 23.96 8.31
CA ASP A 67 26.80 23.18 8.48
C ASP A 67 26.06 23.45 9.79
N GLN A 68 26.25 24.65 10.37
CA GLN A 68 25.36 25.14 11.42
C GLN A 68 23.98 25.40 10.81
N GLY A 69 23.05 24.48 11.07
CA GLY A 69 21.66 24.57 10.60
C GLY A 69 21.26 23.54 9.56
N ILE A 70 22.13 22.58 9.19
CA ILE A 70 21.66 21.40 8.45
C ILE A 70 20.95 20.45 9.42
N HIS A 71 19.73 20.06 9.06
CA HIS A 71 19.00 18.99 9.74
C HIS A 71 18.49 17.96 8.72
N TYR A 72 18.18 16.76 9.21
CA TYR A 72 17.70 15.66 8.37
C TYR A 72 16.24 15.37 8.69
N ASP A 73 15.40 15.40 7.66
CA ASP A 73 13.99 15.06 7.78
C ASP A 73 13.49 14.39 6.50
N TRP A 74 12.41 13.63 6.65
CA TRP A 74 11.75 12.95 5.55
C TRP A 74 11.06 13.95 4.63
N GLY A 75 11.11 13.67 3.33
CA GLY A 75 10.41 14.43 2.32
C GLY A 75 9.84 13.53 1.24
N ARG A 76 9.05 14.11 0.34
CA ARG A 76 8.56 13.45 -0.86
C ARG A 76 9.38 13.91 -2.06
N ALA A 77 10.02 12.98 -2.77
CA ALA A 77 10.72 13.28 -4.00
C ALA A 77 9.73 13.53 -5.16
N THR A 78 10.27 14.02 -6.29
CA THR A 78 9.50 14.27 -7.52
C THR A 78 8.86 13.02 -8.12
N ASN A 79 9.41 11.83 -7.84
CA ASN A 79 8.83 10.54 -8.23
C ASN A 79 7.68 10.08 -7.30
N GLY A 80 7.31 10.87 -6.28
CA GLY A 80 6.21 10.61 -5.37
C GLY A 80 6.55 9.79 -4.12
N TRP A 81 7.76 9.23 -4.04
CA TRP A 81 8.19 8.38 -2.91
C TRP A 81 8.87 9.17 -1.79
N GLY A 82 8.88 8.57 -0.60
CA GLY A 82 9.48 9.11 0.61
C GLY A 82 10.97 8.80 0.68
N TYR A 83 11.78 9.83 0.95
CA TYR A 83 13.23 9.70 1.16
C TYR A 83 13.69 10.63 2.29
N CYS A 84 14.88 10.35 2.82
CA CYS A 84 15.55 11.26 3.74
C CYS A 84 16.25 12.37 2.97
N PHE A 85 16.07 13.62 3.39
CA PHE A 85 16.75 14.78 2.80
C PHE A 85 17.48 15.57 3.87
N ALA A 86 18.52 16.27 3.45
CA ALA A 86 19.16 17.30 4.24
C ALA A 86 18.50 18.66 3.94
N TRP A 87 18.23 19.43 4.97
CA TRP A 87 17.53 20.71 4.92
C TRP A 87 18.35 21.78 5.61
N ASP A 88 18.40 22.98 5.05
CA ASP A 88 19.01 24.13 5.72
C ASP A 88 18.09 24.70 6.82
N GLN A 89 18.58 25.71 7.55
CA GLN A 89 17.83 26.41 8.60
C GLN A 89 16.54 27.09 8.13
N TYR A 90 16.32 27.21 6.81
CA TYR A 90 15.12 27.80 6.19
C TYR A 90 14.22 26.73 5.58
N ASN A 91 14.41 25.44 5.91
CA ASN A 91 13.69 24.30 5.34
C ASN A 91 13.77 24.21 3.82
N ARG A 92 14.92 24.58 3.24
CA ARG A 92 15.20 24.35 1.82
C ARG A 92 16.05 23.10 1.68
N PRO A 93 15.75 22.22 0.72
CA PRO A 93 16.56 21.03 0.52
C PRO A 93 17.96 21.44 0.04
N VAL A 94 18.99 20.99 0.75
CA VAL A 94 20.38 21.18 0.34
C VAL A 94 20.82 20.05 -0.60
N ASN A 95 22.08 20.07 -1.05
CA ASN A 95 22.63 19.07 -1.98
C ASN A 95 21.77 18.91 -3.27
N GLY A 96 21.22 20.02 -3.76
CA GLY A 96 20.36 20.03 -4.95
C GLY A 96 19.09 19.20 -4.82
N GLY A 97 18.63 18.92 -3.60
CA GLY A 97 17.46 18.08 -3.35
C GLY A 97 17.68 16.59 -3.62
N GLN A 98 18.94 16.13 -3.64
CA GLN A 98 19.24 14.70 -3.70
C GLN A 98 18.94 14.04 -2.35
N ALA A 99 18.33 12.85 -2.41
CA ALA A 99 18.12 12.03 -1.23
C ALA A 99 19.46 11.65 -0.58
N VAL A 100 19.50 11.66 0.74
CA VAL A 100 20.62 11.16 1.54
C VAL A 100 20.26 9.80 2.14
N ALA A 101 21.22 9.15 2.79
CA ALA A 101 20.98 7.87 3.42
C ALA A 101 19.90 7.95 4.51
N ASN A 102 18.96 7.01 4.49
CA ASN A 102 17.79 6.99 5.38
C ASN A 102 18.15 7.05 6.87
N PHE A 103 19.27 6.43 7.28
CA PHE A 103 19.69 6.37 8.68
C PHE A 103 19.83 7.77 9.33
N ASN A 104 20.08 8.82 8.55
CA ASN A 104 20.15 10.19 9.07
C ASN A 104 18.79 10.69 9.60
N CYS A 105 17.68 10.25 8.98
CA CYS A 105 16.33 10.61 9.41
C CYS A 105 15.76 9.62 10.44
N GLU A 106 16.16 8.34 10.38
CA GLU A 106 15.69 7.30 11.30
C GLU A 106 15.95 7.64 12.78
N TYR A 107 17.05 8.31 13.10
CA TYR A 107 17.38 8.69 14.47
C TYR A 107 16.37 9.67 15.10
N ASN A 108 15.88 10.63 14.31
CA ASN A 108 15.01 11.70 14.81
C ASN A 108 13.53 11.31 14.76
N ARG A 109 13.11 10.71 13.65
CA ARG A 109 11.72 10.32 13.39
C ARG A 109 11.75 9.00 12.62
N PRO A 110 11.73 7.85 13.30
CA PRO A 110 11.83 6.56 12.63
C PRO A 110 10.74 6.35 11.58
N SER A 111 11.10 5.76 10.46
CA SER A 111 10.12 5.18 9.54
C SER A 111 9.36 4.04 10.23
N TYR A 112 8.24 3.64 9.65
CA TYR A 112 7.44 2.54 10.19
C TYR A 112 7.01 1.58 9.10
N PHE A 113 6.77 0.32 9.50
CA PHE A 113 6.23 -0.70 8.63
C PHE A 113 4.73 -0.84 8.86
N ASP A 114 3.97 -0.96 7.78
CA ASP A 114 2.54 -1.16 7.84
C ASP A 114 2.00 -1.84 6.56
N TRP A 115 0.80 -2.38 6.67
CA TRP A 115 0.08 -3.00 5.57
C TRP A 115 -0.62 -1.96 4.71
N ALA A 116 -0.39 -2.00 3.40
CA ALA A 116 -1.16 -1.23 2.45
C ALA A 116 -1.51 -2.04 1.21
N ARG A 117 -2.43 -1.51 0.42
CA ARG A 117 -2.84 -2.09 -0.86
C ARG A 117 -1.90 -1.61 -1.95
N ALA A 118 -1.34 -2.52 -2.74
CA ALA A 118 -0.58 -2.19 -3.93
C ALA A 118 -1.49 -1.93 -5.14
N ASN A 119 -0.89 -1.48 -6.25
CA ASN A 119 -1.60 -1.18 -7.49
C ASN A 119 -2.24 -2.41 -8.14
N ASP A 120 -1.74 -3.62 -7.87
CA ASP A 120 -2.33 -4.88 -8.31
C ASP A 120 -3.57 -5.29 -7.48
N GLY A 121 -3.90 -4.51 -6.44
CA GLY A 121 -5.06 -4.70 -5.60
C GLY A 121 -4.84 -5.58 -4.38
N TRP A 122 -3.66 -6.18 -4.20
CA TRP A 122 -3.35 -7.06 -3.06
C TRP A 122 -2.69 -6.30 -1.90
N GLY A 123 -2.80 -6.85 -0.70
CA GLY A 123 -2.18 -6.33 0.51
C GLY A 123 -0.74 -6.79 0.68
N TYR A 124 0.17 -5.85 0.92
CA TYR A 124 1.58 -6.12 1.18
C TYR A 124 2.10 -5.28 2.34
N CYS A 125 3.21 -5.71 2.92
CA CYS A 125 3.94 -4.93 3.91
C CYS A 125 4.78 -3.86 3.20
N PHE A 126 4.70 -2.61 3.65
CA PHE A 126 5.49 -1.50 3.12
C PHE A 126 6.17 -0.74 4.25
N GLN A 127 7.26 -0.06 3.90
CA GLN A 127 7.90 0.92 4.77
C GLN A 127 7.38 2.31 4.41
N PHE A 128 7.06 3.11 5.41
CA PHE A 128 6.54 4.47 5.28
C PHE A 128 7.39 5.44 6.09
N THR A 129 7.53 6.65 5.58
CA THR A 129 7.99 7.77 6.39
C THR A 129 6.98 8.03 7.53
N PRO A 130 7.36 8.74 8.59
CA PRO A 130 6.44 9.20 9.64
C PRO A 130 5.22 9.98 9.12
N TYR A 131 5.29 10.49 7.89
CA TYR A 131 4.22 11.25 7.21
C TYR A 131 3.37 10.38 6.28
N SER A 132 3.43 9.05 6.45
CA SER A 132 2.69 8.08 5.63
C SER A 132 3.01 8.15 4.14
N VAL A 133 4.22 8.59 3.79
CA VAL A 133 4.71 8.53 2.40
C VAL A 133 5.42 7.18 2.21
N PRO A 134 5.03 6.37 1.22
CA PRO A 134 5.67 5.09 0.98
C PRO A 134 7.14 5.27 0.56
N MET A 135 8.01 4.41 1.07
CA MET A 135 9.46 4.42 0.81
C MET A 135 9.86 3.33 -0.18
N ASN A 136 11.14 3.28 -0.54
CA ASN A 136 11.76 2.23 -1.37
C ASN A 136 11.04 2.04 -2.71
N GLU A 137 10.62 3.14 -3.34
CA GLU A 137 9.87 3.11 -4.61
C GLU A 137 8.57 2.29 -4.55
N GLY A 138 7.99 2.15 -3.35
CA GLY A 138 6.79 1.34 -3.15
C GLY A 138 7.05 -0.15 -3.31
N ARG A 139 8.29 -0.59 -3.12
CA ARG A 139 8.62 -2.03 -3.10
C ARG A 139 8.17 -2.63 -1.77
N ALA A 140 7.45 -3.75 -1.88
CA ALA A 140 7.04 -4.53 -0.73
C ALA A 140 8.24 -4.96 0.11
N GLN A 141 8.05 -4.93 1.42
CA GLN A 141 8.99 -5.41 2.43
C GLN A 141 8.64 -6.83 2.85
N ALA A 142 9.54 -7.46 3.59
CA ALA A 142 9.28 -8.78 4.14
C ALA A 142 8.09 -8.73 5.12
N GLU A 143 7.15 -9.65 4.95
CA GLU A 143 5.89 -9.66 5.70
C GLU A 143 6.09 -9.68 7.22
N TYR A 144 7.12 -10.39 7.70
CA TYR A 144 7.40 -10.55 9.14
C TYR A 144 7.53 -9.21 9.86
N THR A 145 7.96 -8.15 9.17
CA THR A 145 8.14 -6.83 9.77
C THR A 145 6.79 -6.18 10.10
N CYS A 146 5.77 -6.37 9.27
CA CYS A 146 4.42 -5.90 9.55
C CYS A 146 3.66 -6.85 10.50
N GLU A 147 3.89 -8.16 10.41
CA GLU A 147 3.26 -9.16 11.28
C GLU A 147 3.53 -8.91 12.78
N GLN A 148 4.73 -8.43 13.14
CA GLN A 148 5.06 -8.12 14.54
C GLN A 148 4.20 -7.00 15.14
N ARG A 149 3.73 -6.06 14.31
CA ARG A 149 2.96 -4.89 14.75
C ARG A 149 1.46 -5.13 14.63
N ALA A 150 1.02 -5.67 13.50
CA ALA A 150 -0.37 -5.86 13.19
C ALA A 150 -0.50 -7.19 12.40
N PRO A 151 -0.77 -8.31 13.10
CA PRO A 151 -0.79 -9.62 12.46
C PRO A 151 -1.85 -9.72 11.36
N SER A 152 -1.52 -10.41 10.27
CA SER A 152 -2.53 -10.78 9.29
C SER A 152 -3.62 -11.67 9.89
N VAL A 153 -4.79 -11.67 9.27
CA VAL A 153 -5.95 -12.42 9.73
C VAL A 153 -6.36 -13.48 8.72
N TYR A 154 -6.73 -14.65 9.23
CA TYR A 154 -7.22 -15.77 8.44
C TYR A 154 -8.73 -15.87 8.54
N ARG A 155 -9.43 -15.91 7.41
CA ARG A 155 -10.90 -15.96 7.36
C ARG A 155 -11.37 -16.84 6.21
N LEU A 156 -12.50 -17.51 6.43
CA LEU A 156 -13.23 -18.18 5.36
C LEU A 156 -13.86 -17.11 4.46
N ALA A 157 -13.68 -17.25 3.14
CA ALA A 157 -14.34 -16.42 2.13
C ALA A 157 -14.71 -17.26 0.91
N GLN A 158 -15.59 -16.73 0.07
CA GLN A 158 -16.01 -17.39 -1.16
C GLN A 158 -15.04 -17.04 -2.30
N ALA A 159 -14.52 -18.05 -2.99
CA ALA A 159 -13.74 -17.90 -4.21
C ALA A 159 -14.65 -17.69 -5.44
N GLN A 160 -14.05 -17.30 -6.57
CA GLN A 160 -14.78 -17.08 -7.82
C GLN A 160 -15.51 -18.33 -8.35
N ASN A 161 -14.99 -19.52 -8.05
CA ASN A 161 -15.65 -20.79 -8.41
C ASN A 161 -16.85 -21.13 -7.50
N GLY A 162 -17.23 -20.24 -6.58
CA GLY A 162 -18.32 -20.41 -5.62
C GLY A 162 -17.97 -21.23 -4.38
N GLY A 163 -16.79 -21.86 -4.32
CA GLY A 163 -16.33 -22.61 -3.15
C GLY A 163 -15.92 -21.70 -2.00
N THR A 164 -16.04 -22.19 -0.75
CA THR A 164 -15.56 -21.48 0.44
C THR A 164 -14.18 -22.02 0.82
N TYR A 165 -13.20 -21.13 0.94
CA TYR A 165 -11.82 -21.47 1.29
C TYR A 165 -11.27 -20.55 2.38
N CYS A 166 -10.17 -20.97 3.00
CA CYS A 166 -9.43 -20.14 3.94
C CYS A 166 -8.53 -19.17 3.17
N PHE A 167 -8.61 -17.88 3.48
CA PHE A 167 -7.76 -16.84 2.90
C PHE A 167 -7.07 -16.03 3.98
N ARG A 168 -5.95 -15.44 3.61
CA ARG A 168 -5.18 -14.52 4.45
C ARG A 168 -5.43 -13.08 4.01
N PHE A 169 -5.65 -12.21 4.97
CA PHE A 169 -5.89 -10.79 4.77
C PHE A 169 -4.97 -9.96 5.66
N THR A 170 -4.65 -8.75 5.22
CA THR A 170 -4.08 -7.75 6.12
C THR A 170 -5.10 -7.40 7.22
N PRO A 171 -4.68 -6.81 8.35
CA PRO A 171 -5.60 -6.31 9.39
C PRO A 171 -6.68 -5.38 8.84
N ASN A 172 -6.35 -4.62 7.80
CA ASN A 172 -7.24 -3.68 7.11
C ASN A 172 -8.15 -4.35 6.06
N GLY A 173 -8.12 -5.69 5.96
CA GLY A 173 -9.01 -6.47 5.09
C GLY A 173 -8.56 -6.57 3.63
N PHE A 174 -7.32 -6.18 3.29
CA PHE A 174 -6.82 -6.40 1.93
C PHE A 174 -6.43 -7.86 1.75
N PRO A 175 -6.88 -8.53 0.68
CA PRO A 175 -6.51 -9.91 0.44
C PRO A 175 -5.00 -10.01 0.14
N MET A 176 -4.37 -11.05 0.66
CA MET A 176 -2.93 -11.32 0.49
C MET A 176 -2.72 -12.53 -0.43
N ASN A 177 -1.46 -12.87 -0.70
CA ASN A 177 -1.06 -14.09 -1.43
C ASN A 177 -1.74 -14.21 -2.80
N LEU A 178 -1.88 -13.08 -3.52
CA LEU A 178 -2.55 -13.03 -4.83
C LEU A 178 -3.98 -13.62 -4.82
N GLY A 179 -4.64 -13.59 -3.66
CA GLY A 179 -5.97 -14.16 -3.46
C GLY A 179 -6.00 -15.68 -3.54
N GLN A 180 -4.86 -16.35 -3.41
CA GLN A 180 -4.80 -17.79 -3.35
C GLN A 180 -5.22 -18.29 -1.97
N PRO A 181 -6.03 -19.37 -1.90
CA PRO A 181 -6.40 -19.97 -0.62
C PRO A 181 -5.16 -20.52 0.09
N VAL A 182 -5.19 -20.50 1.42
CA VAL A 182 -4.17 -21.09 2.28
C VAL A 182 -4.68 -22.38 2.91
N ASP A 183 -3.81 -23.06 3.67
CA ASP A 183 -4.19 -24.28 4.39
C ASP A 183 -5.45 -24.02 5.25
N PRO A 184 -6.52 -24.83 5.10
CA PRO A 184 -7.74 -24.69 5.88
C PRO A 184 -7.53 -24.68 7.39
N GLY A 185 -6.44 -25.29 7.88
CA GLY A 185 -6.04 -25.30 9.29
C GLY A 185 -5.84 -23.91 9.89
N TYR A 186 -5.45 -22.91 9.10
CA TYR A 186 -5.27 -21.53 9.58
C TYR A 186 -6.59 -20.81 9.91
N CYS A 187 -7.71 -21.23 9.31
CA CYS A 187 -9.03 -20.64 9.58
C CYS A 187 -9.83 -21.43 10.62
N ARG A 188 -9.23 -22.44 11.26
CA ARG A 188 -9.89 -23.22 12.29
C ARG A 188 -9.80 -22.47 13.62
N TYR A 189 -10.95 -22.02 14.10
CA TYR A 189 -11.19 -21.68 15.50
C TYR A 189 -11.61 -22.95 16.25
#